data_AF-A0A7Y0VYE6-F1
#
_entry.id   AF-A0A7Y0VYE6-F1
#
_cell.length_a   1.000
_cell.length_b   1.000
_cell.length_c   1.000
_cell.angle_alpha   90.00
_cell.angle_beta   90.00
_cell.angle_gamma   90.00
#
_symmetry.space_group_name_H-M   'P 1'
#
loop_
_entity.id
_entity.type
_entity.pdbx_description
1 polymer ?
#
loop_
_entity_poly.entity_id
_entity_poly.type
_entity_poly.pdbx_seq_one_letter_code
_entity_poly.pdbx_strand_id
1 'polypeptide(L)'
;MADLEALKLKRDQLNARIQQAEARQRATAKKADDRVKVLVGAAVLNQQTRTPEKLPALLSLLDSFLSRPAERLAVLGEDGQGSEAFKRLVSGGSE
;
A
#
# COMPACT_ATOMS: atom_id res chain seq x y z
N MET A 1 6.93 22.66 47.28
CA MET A 1 5.99 21.71 46.64
C MET A 1 5.44 22.20 45.29
N ALA A 2 5.22 23.52 45.08
CA ALA A 2 4.75 24.06 43.79
C ALA A 2 5.70 23.81 42.58
N ASP A 3 7.01 23.73 42.83
CA ASP A 3 8.02 23.55 41.78
C ASP A 3 8.01 22.12 41.18
N LEU A 4 7.79 21.09 42.01
CA LEU A 4 7.71 19.71 41.54
C LEU A 4 6.51 19.48 40.62
N GLU A 5 5.35 20.07 40.95
CA GLU A 5 4.15 19.97 40.11
C GLU A 5 4.31 20.75 38.80
N ALA A 6 4.95 21.92 38.84
CA ALA A 6 5.29 22.66 37.62
C ALA A 6 6.24 21.88 36.69
N LEU A 7 7.23 21.18 37.26
CA LEU A 7 8.14 20.31 36.51
C LEU A 7 7.40 19.10 35.90
N LYS A 8 6.49 18.45 36.65
CA LYS A 8 5.66 17.37 36.11
C LYS A 8 4.77 17.84 34.96
N LEU A 9 4.12 19.00 35.10
CA LEU A 9 3.28 19.58 34.04
C LEU A 9 4.09 19.86 32.77
N LYS A 10 5.30 20.44 32.91
CA LYS A 10 6.21 20.67 31.78
C LYS A 10 6.62 19.36 31.12
N ARG A 11 6.95 18.32 31.89
CA ARG A 11 7.26 16.98 31.37
C ARG A 11 6.08 16.42 30.57
N ASP A 12 4.87 16.50 31.10
CA ASP A 12 3.69 15.94 30.44
C ASP A 12 3.37 16.69 29.14
N GLN A 13 3.54 18.02 29.12
CA GLN A 13 3.46 18.82 27.91
C GLN A 13 4.53 18.43 26.87
N LEU A 14 5.78 18.22 27.30
CA LEU A 14 6.85 17.78 26.41
C LEU A 14 6.59 16.38 25.85
N ASN A 15 6.14 15.45 26.69
CA ASN A 15 5.79 14.09 26.27
C ASN A 15 4.67 14.11 25.22
N ALA A 16 3.62 14.92 25.43
CA ALA A 16 2.54 15.07 24.45
C ALA A 16 3.06 15.63 23.12
N ARG A 17 3.98 16.61 23.14
CA ARG A 17 4.60 17.16 21.94
C ARG A 17 5.48 16.14 21.21
N ILE A 18 6.26 15.34 21.95
CA ILE A 18 7.08 14.26 21.39
C ILE A 18 6.19 13.24 20.70
N GLN A 19 5.15 12.74 21.38
CA GLN A 19 4.21 11.79 20.80
C GLN A 19 3.54 12.33 19.53
N GLN A 20 3.14 13.61 19.52
CA GLN A 20 2.57 14.24 18.34
C GLN A 20 3.58 14.33 17.19
N ALA A 21 4.84 14.69 17.46
CA ALA A 21 5.89 14.76 16.46
C ALA A 21 6.20 13.38 15.87
N GLU A 22 6.32 12.35 16.71
CA GLU A 22 6.53 10.97 16.27
C GLU A 22 5.37 10.45 15.42
N ALA A 23 4.13 10.71 15.83
CA ALA A 23 2.94 10.33 15.07
C ALA A 23 2.93 11.00 13.68
N ARG A 24 3.30 12.29 13.60
CA ARG A 24 3.44 13.00 12.32
C ARG A 24 4.53 12.39 11.45
N GLN A 25 5.70 12.06 12.02
CA GLN A 25 6.78 11.43 11.27
C GLN A 25 6.37 10.06 10.71
N ARG A 26 5.72 9.23 11.53
CA ARG A 26 5.18 7.92 11.09
C ARG A 26 4.13 8.07 10.00
N ALA A 27 3.23 9.06 10.13
CA ALA A 27 2.21 9.33 9.11
C ALA A 27 2.84 9.78 7.77
N THR A 28 3.87 10.62 7.81
CA THR A 28 4.59 11.05 6.60
C THR A 28 5.32 9.89 5.94
N ALA A 29 6.03 9.06 6.72
CA ALA A 29 6.70 7.87 6.20
C ALA A 29 5.71 6.89 5.57
N LYS A 30 4.60 6.59 6.25
CA LYS A 30 3.53 5.73 5.72
C LYS A 30 2.98 6.25 4.39
N LYS A 31 2.75 7.57 4.26
CA LYS A 31 2.29 8.18 3.00
C LYS A 31 3.31 8.01 1.86
N ALA A 32 4.60 8.13 2.16
CA ALA A 32 5.66 7.91 1.18
C ALA A 32 5.68 6.44 0.71
N ASP A 33 5.62 5.50 1.65
CA ASP A 33 5.61 4.06 1.35
C ASP A 33 4.36 3.66 0.55
N ASP A 34 3.18 4.14 0.95
CA ASP A 34 1.93 3.86 0.28
C ASP A 34 1.95 4.45 -1.16
N ARG A 35 2.52 5.64 -1.35
CA ARG A 35 2.73 6.23 -2.68
C ARG A 35 3.64 5.36 -3.56
N VAL A 36 4.75 4.87 -3.01
CA VAL A 36 5.67 3.98 -3.76
C VAL A 36 4.95 2.71 -4.18
N LYS A 37 4.22 2.04 -3.28
CA LYS A 37 3.46 0.82 -3.60
C LYS A 37 2.46 1.03 -4.72
N VAL A 38 1.71 2.13 -4.67
CA VAL A 38 0.72 2.48 -5.71
C VAL A 38 1.41 2.72 -7.06
N LEU A 39 2.47 3.54 -7.10
CA LEU A 39 3.16 3.88 -8.34
C LEU A 39 3.86 2.66 -8.96
N VAL A 40 4.54 1.85 -8.14
CA VAL A 40 5.20 0.62 -8.61
C VAL A 40 4.16 -0.38 -9.10
N GLY A 41 3.07 -0.61 -8.36
CA GLY A 41 1.97 -1.49 -8.79
C GLY A 41 1.34 -1.04 -10.11
N ALA A 42 1.08 0.27 -10.27
CA ALA A 42 0.56 0.83 -11.51
C ALA A 42 1.54 0.64 -12.68
N ALA A 43 2.84 0.84 -12.47
CA ALA A 43 3.85 0.63 -13.50
C ALA A 43 3.94 -0.85 -13.92
N VAL A 44 3.94 -1.78 -12.97
CA VAL A 44 3.95 -3.24 -13.24
C VAL A 44 2.70 -3.67 -14.01
N LEU A 45 1.52 -3.13 -13.64
CA LEU A 45 0.27 -3.42 -14.34
C LEU A 45 0.30 -2.89 -15.78
N ASN A 46 0.71 -1.63 -15.96
CA ASN A 46 0.83 -1.01 -17.27
C ASN A 46 1.84 -1.75 -18.17
N GLN A 47 2.93 -2.28 -17.61
CA GLN A 47 3.91 -3.06 -18.38
C GLN A 47 3.27 -4.28 -19.08
N GLN A 48 2.23 -4.88 -18.49
CA GLN A 48 1.60 -6.07 -19.08
C GLN A 48 0.87 -5.77 -20.39
N THR A 49 0.46 -4.52 -20.61
CA THR A 49 -0.09 -4.08 -21.92
C THR A 49 0.93 -4.16 -23.05
N ARG A 50 2.23 -4.13 -22.71
CA ARG A 50 3.35 -4.14 -23.67
C ARG A 50 4.02 -5.49 -23.78
N THR A 51 3.92 -6.31 -22.75
CA THR A 51 4.52 -7.65 -22.68
C THR A 51 3.48 -8.67 -22.19
N PRO A 52 2.41 -8.92 -22.96
CA PRO A 52 1.32 -9.82 -22.55
C PRO A 52 1.79 -11.26 -22.30
N GLU A 53 2.90 -11.68 -22.93
CA GLU A 53 3.52 -12.99 -22.70
C GLU A 53 4.04 -13.19 -21.26
N LYS A 54 4.25 -12.10 -20.52
CA LYS A 54 4.68 -12.14 -19.11
C LYS A 54 3.53 -12.15 -18.11
N LEU A 55 2.28 -12.00 -18.59
CA LEU A 55 1.09 -11.97 -17.75
C LEU A 55 0.94 -13.22 -16.86
N PRO A 56 1.20 -14.47 -17.33
CA PRO A 56 1.10 -15.65 -16.48
C PRO A 56 2.06 -15.62 -15.28
N ALA A 57 3.27 -15.07 -15.48
CA ALA A 57 4.24 -14.93 -14.39
C ALA A 57 3.78 -13.92 -13.34
N LEU A 58 3.14 -12.81 -13.75
CA LEU A 58 2.54 -11.86 -12.82
C LEU A 58 1.37 -12.48 -12.05
N LEU A 59 0.49 -13.24 -12.70
CA LEU A 59 -0.61 -13.92 -12.03
C LEU A 59 -0.11 -14.93 -10.99
N SER A 60 0.93 -15.71 -11.30
CA SER A 60 1.55 -16.62 -10.33
C SER A 60 2.18 -15.90 -9.14
N LEU A 61 2.85 -14.75 -9.38
CA LEU A 61 3.37 -13.91 -8.30
C LEU A 61 2.23 -13.41 -7.39
N LEU A 62 1.15 -12.87 -7.98
CA LEU A 62 0.00 -12.35 -7.25
C LEU A 62 -0.74 -13.45 -6.49
N ASP A 63 -0.81 -14.66 -7.03
CA ASP A 63 -1.34 -15.84 -6.36
C ASP A 63 -0.56 -16.18 -5.08
N SER A 64 0.77 -16.10 -5.12
CA SER A 64 1.61 -16.32 -3.93
C SER A 64 1.57 -15.17 -2.91
N PHE A 65 1.33 -13.94 -3.38
CA PHE A 65 1.39 -12.73 -2.55
C PHE A 65 0.07 -12.42 -1.84
N LEU A 66 -1.06 -12.59 -2.54
CA LEU A 66 -2.39 -12.28 -2.02
C LEU A 66 -2.89 -13.42 -1.13
N SER A 67 -3.05 -13.12 0.16
CA SER A 67 -3.51 -14.09 1.16
C SER A 67 -5.00 -14.00 1.48
N ARG A 68 -5.62 -12.82 1.30
CA ARG A 68 -7.04 -12.63 1.66
C ARG A 68 -7.95 -13.12 0.54
N PRO A 69 -8.98 -13.94 0.82
CA PRO A 69 -9.87 -14.47 -0.21
C PRO A 69 -10.52 -13.39 -1.09
N ALA A 70 -10.96 -12.27 -0.49
CA ALA A 70 -11.56 -11.17 -1.22
C ALA A 70 -10.58 -10.47 -2.17
N GLU A 71 -9.31 -10.31 -1.78
CA GLU A 71 -8.27 -9.71 -2.62
C GLU A 71 -7.88 -10.64 -3.77
N ARG A 72 -7.74 -11.94 -3.47
CA ARG A 72 -7.51 -12.99 -4.46
C ARG A 72 -8.61 -13.01 -5.50
N LEU A 73 -9.88 -13.03 -5.09
CA LEU A 73 -11.02 -12.99 -6.00
C LEU A 73 -11.04 -11.71 -6.85
N ALA A 74 -10.76 -10.56 -6.24
CA ALA A 74 -10.75 -9.28 -6.95
C ALA A 74 -9.67 -9.18 -8.04
N VAL A 75 -8.53 -9.86 -7.85
CA VAL A 75 -7.39 -9.80 -8.79
C VAL A 75 -7.34 -11.01 -9.72
N LEU A 76 -7.40 -12.22 -9.17
CA LEU A 76 -7.20 -13.49 -9.89
C LEU A 76 -8.49 -14.04 -10.50
N GLY A 77 -9.67 -13.62 -10.03
CA GLY A 77 -10.94 -14.24 -10.41
C GLY A 77 -11.13 -15.63 -9.79
N GLU A 78 -12.22 -16.30 -10.17
CA GLU A 78 -12.55 -17.65 -9.68
C GLU A 78 -11.63 -18.74 -10.27
N ASP A 79 -11.13 -18.53 -11.49
CA ASP A 79 -10.32 -19.48 -12.26
C ASP A 79 -8.80 -19.26 -12.11
N GLY A 80 -8.40 -18.21 -11.38
CA GLY A 80 -6.99 -17.84 -11.22
C GLY A 80 -6.37 -17.16 -12.44
N GLN A 81 -7.13 -16.90 -13.51
CA GLN A 81 -6.62 -16.36 -14.78
C GLN A 81 -6.77 -14.84 -14.91
N GLY A 82 -7.04 -14.16 -13.79
CA GLY A 82 -7.32 -12.74 -13.73
C GLY A 82 -8.82 -12.48 -13.75
N SER A 83 -9.26 -11.60 -12.84
CA SER A 83 -10.64 -11.11 -12.81
C SER A 83 -10.94 -10.27 -14.07
N GLU A 84 -12.23 -10.08 -14.35
CA GLU A 84 -12.65 -9.20 -15.44
C GLU A 84 -12.12 -7.76 -15.29
N ALA A 85 -11.98 -7.28 -14.06
CA ALA A 85 -11.39 -5.97 -13.80
C ALA A 85 -9.90 -5.94 -14.14
N PHE A 86 -9.15 -6.97 -13.74
CA PHE A 86 -7.73 -7.11 -14.07
C PHE A 86 -7.52 -7.21 -15.58
N LYS A 87 -8.30 -8.05 -16.27
CA LYS A 87 -8.25 -8.25 -17.73
C LYS A 87 -8.45 -6.93 -18.48
N ARG A 88 -9.45 -6.12 -18.11
CA ARG A 88 -9.68 -4.78 -18.70
C ARG A 88 -8.45 -3.87 -18.60
N LEU A 89 -7.75 -3.89 -17.47
CA LEU A 89 -6.59 -3.03 -17.22
C LEU A 89 -5.35 -3.45 -18.03
N VAL A 90 -5.20 -4.74 -18.33
CA VAL A 90 -4.07 -5.26 -19.11
C VAL A 90 -4.35 -5.40 -20.60
N SER A 91 -5.62 -5.42 -21.02
CA SER A 91 -6.03 -5.43 -22.43
C SER A 91 -6.22 -4.03 -23.02
N GLY A 92 -6.45 -3.00 -22.19
CA GLY A 92 -6.92 -1.67 -22.60
C GLY A 92 -5.84 -0.63 -22.90
N GLY A 93 -4.63 -1.00 -23.31
CA GLY A 93 -3.55 -0.06 -23.65
C GLY A 93 -3.73 0.71 -24.98
N SER A 94 -4.96 0.93 -25.43
CA SER A 94 -5.28 1.64 -26.69
C SER A 94 -6.38 2.67 -26.45
N GLU A 95 -6.05 3.72 -25.71
CA GLU A 95 -6.65 5.05 -25.85
C GLU A 95 -5.53 6.07 -26.10
#